data_AF-A0A8J3QG02-F1
#
_entry.id   AF-A0A8J3QG02-F1
#
_cell.length_a   1.000
_cell.length_b   1.000
_cell.length_c   1.000
_cell.angle_alpha   90.00
_cell.angle_beta   90.00
_cell.angle_gamma   90.00
#
_symmetry.space_group_name_H-M   'P 1'
#
loop_
_entity.id
_entity.type
_entity.pdbx_description
1 polymer ?
#
loop_
_entity_poly.entity_id
_entity_poly.type
_entity_poly.pdbx_seq_one_letter_code
_entity_poly.pdbx_strand_id
1 'polypeptide(L)'
;MTTYYINVRQYVHRCPAEPNRHHVIQRQQTIVATTPGGPCLKPISVQGQEFPCGRIAVYENQCAACKTQVVVNHVDTIDLGFQGAAELVAAAYQDTLFEAHQ
;
A
#
# COMPACT_ATOMS: atom_id res chain seq x y z
N MET A 1 -13.22 -1.57 17.27
CA MET A 1 -11.95 -1.36 16.55
C MET A 1 -12.24 -1.27 15.06
N THR A 2 -11.25 -1.22 14.15
CA THR A 2 -11.52 -0.85 12.75
C THR A 2 -10.60 -1.56 11.74
N THR A 3 -11.20 -2.10 10.69
CA THR A 3 -10.50 -2.54 9.47
C THR A 3 -10.58 -1.42 8.44
N TYR A 4 -9.43 -0.93 8.00
CA TYR A 4 -9.31 0.05 6.92
C TYR A 4 -8.97 -0.65 5.62
N TYR A 5 -9.76 -0.40 4.59
CA TYR A 5 -9.43 -0.79 3.24
C TYR A 5 -8.78 0.40 2.57
N ILE A 6 -7.58 0.19 2.02
CA ILE A 6 -6.83 1.25 1.34
C ILE A 6 -6.59 0.90 -0.12
N ASN A 7 -6.66 1.92 -0.97
CA ASN A 7 -6.05 1.87 -2.28
C ASN A 7 -4.67 2.52 -2.20
N VAL A 8 -3.70 1.92 -2.90
CA VAL A 8 -2.33 2.42 -2.98
C VAL A 8 -2.06 2.83 -4.42
N ARG A 9 -1.65 4.07 -4.63
CA ARG A 9 -1.13 4.53 -5.91
C ARG A 9 0.37 4.75 -5.79
N GLN A 10 1.13 4.10 -6.65
CA GLN A 10 2.58 4.23 -6.68
C GLN A 10 3.06 4.70 -8.04
N TYR A 11 4.05 5.60 -8.03
CA TYR A 11 4.64 6.18 -9.23
C TYR A 11 6.03 5.60 -9.42
N VAL A 12 6.29 5.06 -10.60
CA VAL A 12 7.58 4.47 -10.99
C VAL A 12 8.16 5.21 -12.19
N HIS A 13 9.46 5.10 -12.40
CA HIS A 13 10.14 5.70 -13.54
C HIS A 13 11.24 4.80 -14.09
N ARG A 14 11.80 5.19 -15.23
CA ARG A 14 13.06 4.69 -15.77
C ARG A 14 14.08 5.82 -15.73
N CYS A 15 15.36 5.51 -15.60
CA CYS A 15 16.43 6.51 -15.60
C CYS A 15 17.65 5.97 -16.38
N PRO A 16 18.60 6.81 -16.80
CA PRO A 16 19.76 6.36 -17.56
C PRO A 16 20.60 5.28 -16.85
N ALA A 17 20.68 5.36 -15.52
CA ALA A 17 21.43 4.41 -14.70
C ALA A 17 20.71 3.06 -14.53
N GLU A 18 19.37 3.06 -14.63
CA GLU A 18 18.56 1.85 -14.55
C GLU A 18 17.42 1.94 -15.57
N PRO A 19 17.62 1.37 -16.78
CA PRO A 19 16.68 1.48 -17.89
C PRO A 19 15.35 0.76 -17.65
N ASN A 20 15.29 -0.16 -16.70
CA ASN A 20 14.06 -0.86 -16.34
C ASN A 20 13.19 -0.01 -15.40
N ARG A 21 11.88 -0.31 -15.33
CA ARG A 21 10.98 0.34 -14.37
C ARG A 21 11.50 0.09 -12.96
N HIS A 22 11.85 1.17 -12.26
CA HIS A 22 12.41 1.08 -10.91
C HIS A 22 11.95 2.25 -10.04
N HIS A 23 12.12 2.04 -8.74
CA HIS A 23 11.82 2.96 -7.63
C HIS A 23 10.38 3.51 -7.59
N VAL A 24 9.70 3.25 -6.47
CA VAL A 24 8.51 4.03 -6.12
C VAL A 24 8.98 5.40 -5.64
N ILE A 25 8.91 6.41 -6.51
CA ILE A 25 9.33 7.78 -6.14
C ILE A 25 8.30 8.46 -5.25
N GLN A 26 7.04 8.05 -5.38
CA GLN A 26 5.94 8.57 -4.61
C GLN A 26 4.91 7.47 -4.40
N ARG A 27 4.35 7.43 -3.18
CA ARG A 27 3.24 6.54 -2.82
C ARG A 27 2.14 7.37 -2.19
N GLN A 28 0.92 7.23 -2.70
CA GLN A 28 -0.29 7.80 -2.14
C GLN A 28 -1.16 6.67 -1.62
N GLN A 29 -1.74 6.86 -0.44
CA GLN A 29 -2.63 5.90 0.21
C GLN A 29 -3.96 6.60 0.49
N THR A 30 -5.07 5.94 0.14
CA THR A 30 -6.40 6.50 0.35
C THR A 30 -7.27 5.44 1.00
N ILE A 31 -7.92 5.79 2.10
CA ILE A 31 -8.93 4.93 2.74
C ILE A 31 -10.17 4.94 1.86
N VAL A 32 -10.56 3.77 1.35
CA VAL A 32 -11.73 3.61 0.47
C VAL A 32 -12.94 3.03 1.20
N ALA A 33 -12.71 2.26 2.26
CA ALA A 33 -13.75 1.76 3.11
C ALA A 33 -13.23 1.54 4.53
N THR A 34 -14.15 1.57 5.48
CA THR A 34 -13.86 1.38 6.90
C THR A 34 -14.94 0.48 7.49
N THR A 35 -14.53 -0.66 8.03
CA THR A 35 -15.45 -1.59 8.70
C THR A 35 -15.15 -1.60 10.18
N PRO A 36 -16.11 -1.24 11.05
CA PRO A 36 -15.91 -1.39 12.48
C PRO A 36 -15.81 -2.88 12.83
N GLY A 37 -14.83 -3.22 13.65
CA GLY A 37 -14.74 -4.49 14.32
C GLY A 37 -15.92 -4.69 15.27
N GLY A 38 -16.40 -5.92 15.35
CA GLY A 38 -17.46 -6.34 16.26
C GLY A 38 -17.01 -6.41 17.73
N PRO A 39 -17.79 -7.08 18.59
CA PRO A 39 -17.42 -7.29 19.99
C PRO A 39 -16.11 -8.10 20.11
N CYS A 40 -15.41 -7.94 21.24
CA CYS A 40 -14.20 -8.69 21.51
C CYS A 40 -14.49 -10.19 21.54
N LEU A 41 -13.73 -10.96 20.76
CA LEU A 41 -13.87 -12.43 20.68
C LEU A 41 -13.03 -13.19 21.70
N LYS A 42 -12.12 -12.49 22.40
CA LYS A 42 -11.20 -13.06 23.38
C LYS A 42 -10.96 -12.03 24.50
N PRO A 43 -11.93 -11.77 25.38
CA PRO A 43 -11.73 -10.86 26.50
C PRO A 43 -10.63 -11.37 27.44
N ILE A 44 -9.98 -10.45 28.15
CA ILE A 44 -8.94 -10.75 29.15
C ILE A 44 -9.51 -10.39 30.51
N SER A 45 -9.43 -11.34 31.45
CA SER A 45 -9.81 -11.11 32.84
C SER A 45 -8.63 -10.55 33.62
N VAL A 46 -8.85 -9.42 34.29
CA VAL A 46 -7.89 -8.80 35.22
C VAL A 46 -8.64 -8.56 36.52
N GLN A 47 -8.18 -9.20 37.60
CA GLN A 47 -8.80 -9.09 38.94
C GLN A 47 -10.31 -9.41 38.95
N GLY A 48 -10.76 -10.31 38.07
CA GLY A 48 -12.17 -10.71 37.97
C GLY A 48 -13.06 -9.82 37.10
N GLN A 49 -12.52 -8.74 36.53
CA GLN A 49 -13.22 -7.92 35.54
C GLN A 49 -12.76 -8.26 34.13
N GLU A 50 -13.71 -8.37 33.20
CA GLU A 50 -13.41 -8.61 31.79
C GLU A 50 -13.15 -7.31 31.02
N PHE A 51 -12.10 -7.33 30.21
CA PHE A 51 -11.73 -6.25 29.32
C PHE A 51 -11.57 -6.75 27.89
N PRO A 52 -11.94 -5.97 26.87
CA PRO A 52 -11.59 -6.27 25.49
C PRO A 52 -10.07 -6.42 25.34
N CYS A 53 -9.58 -7.50 24.72
CA CYS A 53 -8.14 -7.74 24.62
C CYS A 53 -7.35 -6.61 23.96
N GLY A 54 -7.97 -5.84 23.05
CA GLY A 54 -7.33 -4.68 22.42
C GLY A 54 -6.92 -3.55 23.38
N ARG A 55 -7.40 -3.57 24.63
CA ARG A 55 -7.01 -2.60 25.67
C ARG A 55 -5.77 -3.02 26.47
N ILE A 56 -5.40 -4.30 26.42
CA ILE A 56 -4.41 -4.89 27.35
C ILE A 56 -3.33 -5.66 26.59
N ALA A 57 -3.72 -6.51 25.64
CA ALA A 57 -2.79 -7.35 24.91
C ALA A 57 -2.01 -6.56 23.86
N VAL A 58 -0.76 -6.97 23.65
CA VAL A 58 0.05 -6.59 22.47
C VAL A 58 -0.61 -7.07 21.19
N TYR A 59 -0.33 -6.38 20.09
CA TYR A 59 -1.00 -6.53 18.79
C TYR A 59 -1.04 -7.97 18.26
N GLU A 60 0.02 -8.75 18.46
CA GLU A 60 0.15 -10.14 18.03
C GLU A 60 -0.85 -11.06 18.74
N ASN A 61 -1.27 -10.68 19.95
CA ASN A 61 -2.16 -11.46 20.82
C ASN A 61 -3.62 -10.96 20.82
N GLN A 62 -3.91 -9.88 20.09
CA GLN A 62 -5.26 -9.34 19.95
C GLN A 62 -6.11 -10.23 19.02
N CYS A 63 -7.38 -10.45 19.39
CA CYS A 63 -8.34 -11.12 18.50
C CYS A 63 -8.66 -10.24 17.27
N ALA A 64 -9.17 -10.83 16.20
CA ALA A 64 -9.45 -10.11 14.95
C ALA A 64 -10.36 -8.87 15.12
N ALA A 65 -11.37 -8.93 16.00
CA ALA A 65 -12.27 -7.80 16.27
C ALA A 65 -11.61 -6.66 17.05
N CYS A 66 -10.56 -6.99 17.82
CA CYS A 66 -9.76 -6.06 18.60
C CYS A 66 -8.38 -5.81 18.00
N LYS A 67 -8.12 -6.21 16.74
CA LYS A 67 -6.88 -5.94 16.00
C LYS A 67 -7.11 -4.96 14.82
N THR A 68 -6.33 -3.88 14.73
CA THR A 68 -6.54 -2.84 13.70
C THR A 68 -5.90 -3.41 12.46
N GLN A 69 -6.66 -3.51 11.39
CA GLN A 69 -6.19 -4.11 10.16
C GLN A 69 -6.19 -3.05 9.06
N VAL A 70 -5.12 -3.04 8.29
CA VAL A 70 -5.05 -2.28 7.04
C VAL A 70 -4.96 -3.31 5.93
N VAL A 71 -6.00 -3.36 5.11
CA VAL A 71 -6.11 -4.28 3.98
C VAL A 71 -5.89 -3.46 2.70
N VAL A 72 -4.92 -3.86 1.89
CA VAL A 72 -4.73 -3.27 0.57
C VAL A 72 -5.79 -3.85 -0.35
N ASN A 73 -6.74 -3.01 -0.76
CA ASN A 73 -7.82 -3.39 -1.65
C ASN A 73 -7.37 -3.35 -3.12
N HIS A 74 -6.65 -2.30 -3.51
CA HIS A 74 -6.16 -2.14 -4.88
C HIS A 74 -4.80 -1.44 -4.90
N VAL A 75 -3.99 -1.76 -5.92
CA VAL A 75 -2.69 -1.11 -6.17
C VAL A 75 -2.64 -0.62 -7.61
N ASP A 76 -2.66 0.70 -7.78
CA ASP A 76 -2.41 1.38 -9.06
C ASP A 76 -0.91 1.66 -9.19
N THR A 77 -0.31 1.27 -10.32
CA THR A 77 1.07 1.66 -10.66
C THR A 77 1.06 2.59 -11.87
N ILE A 78 1.57 3.80 -11.70
CA ILE A 78 1.69 4.81 -12.75
C ILE A 78 3.16 4.87 -13.18
N ASP A 79 3.40 4.58 -14.44
CA ASP A 79 4.70 4.72 -15.07
C ASP A 79 4.86 6.14 -15.61
N LEU A 80 5.79 6.89 -15.03
CA LEU A 80 6.13 8.26 -15.46
C LEU A 80 7.09 8.27 -16.65
N GLY A 81 7.46 7.10 -17.16
CA GLY A 81 8.37 6.97 -18.28
C GLY A 81 9.82 7.24 -17.89
N PHE A 82 10.62 7.57 -18.92
CA PHE A 82 12.04 7.87 -18.74
C PHE A 82 12.24 9.29 -18.18
N GLN A 83 12.94 9.36 -17.06
CA GLN A 83 13.31 10.59 -16.38
C GLN A 83 14.84 10.69 -16.44
N GLY A 84 15.33 11.46 -17.41
CA GLY A 84 16.75 11.69 -17.64
C GLY A 84 16.97 13.04 -18.32
N ALA A 85 18.22 13.39 -18.62
CA ALA A 85 18.53 14.61 -19.38
C ALA A 85 17.75 14.62 -20.70
N ALA A 86 17.29 15.80 -21.14
CA ALA A 86 16.39 15.93 -22.30
C ALA A 86 16.93 15.25 -23.58
N GLU A 87 18.25 15.25 -23.75
CA GLU A 87 18.95 14.59 -24.87
C GLU A 87 18.76 13.05 -24.87
N LEU A 88 18.65 12.43 -23.69
CA LEU A 88 18.45 11.00 -23.52
C LEU A 88 16.96 10.60 -23.59
N VAL A 89 16.05 11.52 -23.28
CA VAL A 89 14.60 11.31 -23.38
C VAL A 89 14.17 11.13 -24.84
N ALA A 90 14.75 11.91 -25.76
CA ALA A 90 14.44 11.83 -27.19
C ALA A 90 14.83 10.49 -27.81
N ALA A 91 15.99 9.93 -27.41
CA ALA A 91 16.43 8.60 -27.85
C ALA A 91 15.50 7.50 -27.32
N ALA A 92 15.12 7.55 -26.04
CA ALA A 92 14.23 6.56 -25.43
C ALA A 92 12.80 6.55 -26.03
N TYR A 93 12.31 7.70 -26.51
CA TYR A 93 11.00 7.78 -27.17
C TYR A 93 10.98 7.11 -28.55
N GLN A 94 12.07 7.23 -29.31
CA GLN A 94 12.19 6.60 -30.63
C GLN A 94 12.17 5.06 -30.56
N ASP A 95 12.79 4.47 -29.54
CA ASP A 95 12.76 3.01 -29.34
C ASP A 95 11.36 2.49 -28.97
N THR A 96 10.61 3.20 -28.12
CA THR A 96 9.24 2.78 -27.74
C THR A 96 8.22 2.84 -28.89
N LEU A 97 8.41 3.71 -29.87
CA LEU A 97 7.55 3.75 -31.06
C LEU A 97 7.87 2.61 -32.03
N PHE A 98 9.10 2.10 -32.03
CA PHE A 98 9.50 1.00 -32.91
C PHE A 98 8.95 -0.34 -32.43
N GLU A 99 8.85 -0.55 -31.12
CA GLU A 99 8.27 -1.77 -30.53
C GLU A 99 6.74 -1.83 -30.63
N ALA A 100 6.04 -0.69 -30.68
CA ALA A 100 4.57 -0.65 -30.78
C ALA A 100 4.01 -0.95 -32.18
N HIS A 101 4.87 -1.08 -33.19
CA HIS A 101 4.51 -1.27 -34.60
C HIS A 101 5.02 -2.59 -35.21
N GLN A 102 5.38 -3.58 -34.37
CA GLN A 102 5.66 -4.98 -34.77
C GLN A 102 4.58 -5.91 -34.22
#